data_AF-A0A0K1R8Y0-F1
#
_entry.id   AF-A0A0K1R8Y0-F1
#
_cell.length_a   1.000
_cell.length_b   1.000
_cell.length_c   1.000
_cell.angle_alpha   90.00
_cell.angle_beta   90.00
_cell.angle_gamma   90.00
#
_symmetry.space_group_name_H-M   'P 1'
#
loop_
_entity.id
_entity.type
_entity.pdbx_description
1 polymer ?
#
loop_
_entity_poly.entity_id
_entity_poly.type
_entity_poly.pdbx_seq_one_letter_code
_entity_poly.pdbx_strand_id
1 'polypeptide(L)'
;MSSKHSREIPVGPLGPGHAPVKDPMAGLRPVMSGTLVMEAITVFLILLVVLKVDGGALWTTFNWVYITVLGAAHLIMAFAQRAPGALWINLALQIPLIFGFFVHWSVTAVGIIFGIVWFYIVKLRSEMERRMRGGYLVTQHLGTSEG
;
A
#
# COMPACT_ATOMS: atom_id res chain seq x y z
N MET A 1 -3.77 -46.52 -7.83
CA MET A 1 -3.17 -45.64 -8.85
C MET A 1 -3.78 -44.26 -8.69
N SER A 2 -3.05 -43.31 -8.10
CA SER A 2 -3.56 -41.97 -7.80
C SER A 2 -3.43 -41.10 -9.05
N SER A 3 -4.56 -40.79 -9.69
CA SER A 3 -4.64 -39.84 -10.80
C SER A 3 -4.25 -38.45 -10.28
N LYS A 4 -2.99 -38.07 -10.50
CA LYS A 4 -2.52 -36.71 -10.30
C LYS A 4 -3.28 -35.86 -11.32
N HIS A 5 -4.32 -35.19 -10.85
CA HIS A 5 -5.01 -34.15 -11.58
C HIS A 5 -3.98 -33.07 -11.94
N SER A 6 -3.40 -33.17 -13.15
CA SER A 6 -2.58 -32.12 -13.74
C SER A 6 -3.47 -30.90 -13.80
N ARG A 7 -3.32 -29.99 -12.84
CA ARG A 7 -3.96 -28.67 -12.91
C ARG A 7 -3.46 -28.07 -14.21
N GLU A 8 -4.32 -27.99 -15.21
CA GLU A 8 -4.03 -27.34 -16.47
C GLU A 8 -3.52 -25.94 -16.13
N ILE A 9 -2.23 -25.70 -16.39
CA ILE A 9 -1.64 -24.38 -16.20
C ILE A 9 -2.33 -23.50 -17.24
N PRO A 10 -3.07 -22.43 -16.84
CA PRO A 10 -3.74 -21.57 -17.80
C PRO A 10 -2.73 -21.06 -18.82
N VAL A 11 -2.91 -21.46 -20.08
CA VAL A 11 -1.98 -21.14 -21.15
C VAL A 11 -2.28 -19.72 -21.61
N GLY A 12 -1.32 -18.82 -21.39
CA GLY A 12 -1.42 -17.44 -21.83
C GLY A 12 -1.16 -17.32 -23.34
N PRO A 13 -1.44 -16.15 -23.95
CA PRO A 13 -1.14 -15.88 -25.36
C PRO A 13 0.36 -15.94 -25.71
N LEU A 14 1.23 -16.06 -24.70
CA LEU A 14 2.68 -16.20 -24.83
C LEU A 14 3.16 -17.65 -24.63
N GLY A 15 2.25 -18.61 -24.46
CA GLY A 15 2.56 -20.02 -24.21
C GLY A 15 2.38 -20.43 -22.74
N PRO A 16 2.87 -21.63 -22.37
CA PRO A 16 2.78 -22.11 -20.98
C PRO A 16 3.70 -21.27 -20.09
N GLY A 17 3.11 -20.38 -19.28
CA GLY A 17 3.89 -19.54 -18.37
C GLY A 17 4.63 -20.38 -17.31
N HIS A 18 5.94 -20.15 -17.15
CA HIS A 18 6.74 -20.80 -16.12
C HIS A 18 6.75 -20.02 -14.81
N ALA A 19 7.38 -20.57 -13.77
CA ALA A 19 7.63 -19.83 -12.54
C ALA A 19 8.45 -18.56 -12.86
N PRO A 20 8.03 -17.37 -12.40
CA PRO A 20 8.75 -16.13 -12.72
C PRO A 20 10.20 -16.20 -12.26
N VAL A 21 11.14 -15.87 -13.15
CA VAL A 21 12.59 -15.83 -12.83
C VAL A 21 12.88 -14.78 -11.74
N LYS A 22 12.08 -13.72 -11.67
CA LYS A 22 12.12 -12.67 -10.65
C LYS A 22 10.72 -12.49 -10.05
N ASP A 23 10.63 -12.40 -8.72
CA ASP A 23 9.37 -12.13 -8.01
C ASP A 23 8.78 -10.77 -8.44
N PRO A 24 7.66 -10.76 -9.18
CA PRO A 24 7.01 -9.52 -9.62
C PRO A 24 6.50 -8.70 -8.43
N MET A 25 6.13 -9.36 -7.33
CA MET A 25 5.60 -8.71 -6.13
C MET A 25 6.67 -8.00 -5.31
N ALA A 26 7.95 -8.28 -5.55
CA ALA A 26 9.06 -7.61 -4.88
C ALA A 26 9.13 -6.11 -5.19
N GLY A 27 8.71 -5.69 -6.39
CA GLY A 27 8.67 -4.27 -6.76
C GLY A 27 7.62 -3.45 -6.02
N LEU A 28 6.54 -4.08 -5.55
CA LEU A 28 5.47 -3.39 -4.84
C LEU A 28 5.81 -3.08 -3.38
N ARG A 29 6.71 -3.85 -2.77
CA ARG A 29 7.16 -3.67 -1.38
C ARG A 29 7.78 -2.29 -1.10
N PRO A 30 8.80 -1.83 -1.86
CA PRO A 30 9.37 -0.51 -1.65
C PRO A 30 8.37 0.61 -1.96
N VAL A 31 7.43 0.40 -2.89
CA VAL A 31 6.35 1.37 -3.17
C VAL A 31 5.48 1.57 -1.94
N MET A 32 5.02 0.49 -1.28
CA MET A 32 4.21 0.58 -0.06
C MET A 32 4.96 1.28 1.08
N SER A 33 6.26 0.99 1.26
CA SER A 33 7.11 1.65 2.24
C SER A 33 7.28 3.14 1.93
N GLY A 34 7.57 3.51 0.68
CA GLY A 34 7.66 4.90 0.23
C GLY A 34 6.35 5.68 0.43
N THR A 35 5.21 5.06 0.13
CA THR A 35 3.89 5.66 0.36
C THR A 35 3.68 5.97 1.83
N LEU A 36 4.00 5.04 2.76
CA LEU A 36 3.85 5.29 4.19
C LEU A 36 4.76 6.40 4.73
N VAL A 37 6.01 6.48 4.25
CA VAL A 37 6.92 7.56 4.65
C VAL A 37 6.35 8.91 4.16
N MET A 38 5.91 8.99 2.92
CA MET A 38 5.30 10.21 2.36
C MET A 38 4.01 10.60 3.10
N GLU A 39 3.19 9.61 3.45
CA GLU A 39 1.97 9.82 4.25
C GLU A 39 2.32 10.36 5.63
N ALA A 40 3.27 9.74 6.33
CA ALA A 40 3.73 10.19 7.64
C ALA A 40 4.26 11.63 7.62
N ILE A 41 5.09 11.98 6.63
CA ILE A 41 5.59 13.36 6.46
C ILE A 41 4.40 14.31 6.26
N THR A 42 3.47 13.97 5.37
CA THR A 42 2.29 14.80 5.09
C THR A 42 1.44 14.99 6.35
N VAL A 43 1.23 13.94 7.14
CA VAL A 43 0.52 14.00 8.43
C VAL A 43 1.25 14.90 9.43
N PHE A 44 2.58 14.80 9.55
CA PHE A 44 3.35 15.69 10.41
C PHE A 44 3.29 17.14 9.96
N LEU A 45 3.24 17.42 8.64
CA LEU A 45 3.05 18.76 8.13
C LEU A 45 1.69 19.36 8.55
N ILE A 46 0.68 18.54 8.86
CA ILE A 46 -0.59 19.03 9.39
C ILE A 46 -0.41 19.67 10.78
N LEU A 47 0.57 19.25 11.58
CA LEU A 47 0.87 19.94 12.84
C LEU A 47 1.19 21.43 12.59
N LEU A 48 1.96 21.72 11.54
CA LEU A 48 2.26 23.10 11.16
C LEU A 48 1.01 23.85 10.72
N VAL A 49 0.11 23.19 9.98
CA VAL A 49 -1.16 23.77 9.55
C VAL A 49 -2.03 24.11 10.77
N VAL A 50 -2.24 23.16 11.68
CA VAL A 50 -3.07 23.37 12.89
C VAL A 50 -2.49 24.45 13.80
N LEU A 51 -1.16 24.59 13.85
CA LEU A 51 -0.49 25.61 14.64
C LEU A 51 -0.59 27.01 14.02
N LYS A 52 -0.51 27.12 12.69
CA LYS A 52 -0.36 28.41 12.00
C LYS A 52 -1.65 28.96 11.41
N VAL A 53 -2.60 28.09 11.05
CA VAL A 53 -3.89 28.48 10.47
C VAL A 53 -4.84 28.93 11.59
N ASP A 54 -5.65 29.94 11.31
CA ASP A 54 -6.66 30.51 12.24
C ASP A 54 -6.09 30.89 13.61
N GLY A 55 -4.82 31.30 13.65
CA GLY A 55 -4.13 31.68 14.89
C GLY A 55 -3.90 30.52 15.87
N GLY A 56 -3.99 29.26 15.42
CA GLY A 56 -3.80 28.09 16.28
C GLY A 56 -5.02 27.74 17.14
N ALA A 57 -6.23 28.18 16.76
CA ALA A 57 -7.46 27.91 17.50
C ALA A 57 -7.70 26.41 17.78
N LEU A 58 -7.22 25.53 16.89
CA LEU A 58 -7.34 24.08 17.00
C LEU A 58 -6.07 23.41 17.58
N TRP A 59 -5.10 24.18 18.09
CA TRP A 59 -3.89 23.68 18.75
C TRP A 59 -4.17 23.22 20.20
N THR A 60 -5.09 22.28 20.36
CA THR A 60 -5.39 21.66 21.66
C THR A 60 -4.46 20.48 21.91
N THR A 61 -4.26 20.12 23.18
CA THR A 61 -3.42 18.97 23.55
C THR A 61 -3.85 17.69 22.87
N PHE A 62 -5.16 17.45 22.81
CA PHE A 62 -5.72 16.28 22.13
C PHE A 62 -5.37 16.27 20.64
N ASN A 63 -5.54 17.39 19.94
CA ASN A 63 -5.37 17.49 18.49
C ASN A 63 -3.93 17.24 18.04
N TRP A 64 -2.95 17.92 18.65
CA TRP A 64 -1.55 17.75 18.22
C TRP A 64 -1.00 16.38 18.64
N VAL A 65 -1.42 15.84 19.79
CA VAL A 65 -1.03 14.47 20.22
C VAL A 65 -1.59 13.45 19.25
N TYR A 66 -2.87 13.57 18.88
CA TYR A 66 -3.52 12.67 17.92
C TYR A 66 -2.76 12.61 16.59
N ILE A 67 -2.46 13.77 16.00
CA ILE A 67 -1.72 13.86 14.73
C ILE A 67 -0.31 13.26 14.87
N THR A 68 0.37 13.56 15.99
CA THR A 68 1.73 13.06 16.24
C THR A 68 1.77 11.54 16.36
N VAL A 69 0.85 10.95 17.14
CA VAL A 69 0.75 9.49 17.30
C VAL A 69 0.41 8.84 15.96
N LEU A 70 -0.51 9.44 15.20
CA LEU A 70 -0.92 8.90 13.90
C LEU A 70 0.22 8.94 12.87
N GLY A 71 0.92 10.07 12.75
CA GLY A 71 2.10 10.19 11.88
C GLY A 71 3.22 9.23 12.27
N ALA A 72 3.49 9.09 13.58
CA ALA A 72 4.48 8.16 14.09
C ALA A 72 4.11 6.70 13.80
N ALA A 73 2.83 6.32 13.94
CA ALA A 73 2.35 4.99 13.61
C ALA A 73 2.58 4.65 12.13
N HIS A 74 2.30 5.58 11.20
CA HIS A 74 2.56 5.40 9.77
C HIS A 74 4.06 5.26 9.49
N LEU A 75 4.88 6.09 10.13
CA LEU A 75 6.33 6.05 9.98
C LEU A 75 6.91 4.71 10.46
N ILE A 76 6.50 4.25 11.64
CA ILE A 76 6.93 2.95 12.19
C ILE A 76 6.51 1.82 11.24
N MET A 77 5.26 1.87 10.75
CA MET A 77 4.78 0.87 9.80
C MET A 77 5.54 0.89 8.48
N ALA A 78 6.09 2.03 8.04
CA ALA A 78 6.90 2.12 6.83
C ALA A 78 8.14 1.21 6.87
N PHE A 79 8.72 1.03 8.06
CA PHE A 79 9.85 0.12 8.29
C PHE A 79 9.40 -1.33 8.52
N ALA A 80 8.17 -1.54 8.99
CA ALA A 80 7.60 -2.86 9.26
C ALA A 80 6.91 -3.52 8.04
N GLN A 81 7.10 -3.01 6.82
CA GLN A 81 6.42 -3.51 5.61
C GLN A 81 6.75 -4.96 5.21
N ARG A 82 7.74 -5.59 5.85
CA ARG A 82 8.07 -7.01 5.66
C ARG A 82 7.19 -7.95 6.50
N ALA A 83 6.43 -7.42 7.46
CA ALA A 83 5.60 -8.21 8.35
C ALA A 83 4.41 -8.86 7.63
N PRO A 84 4.02 -10.10 7.99
CA PRO A 84 2.80 -10.72 7.47
C PRO A 84 1.59 -9.88 7.92
N GLY A 85 0.78 -9.43 6.96
CA GLY A 85 -0.40 -8.61 7.25
C GLY A 85 -0.16 -7.10 7.29
N ALA A 86 1.03 -6.60 6.94
CA ALA A 86 1.31 -5.15 6.90
C ALA A 86 0.28 -4.37 6.07
N LEU A 87 -0.18 -4.92 4.93
CA LEU A 87 -1.22 -4.30 4.11
C LEU A 87 -2.53 -4.05 4.89
N TRP A 88 -2.97 -5.00 5.70
CA TRP A 88 -4.19 -4.86 6.51
C TRP A 88 -4.02 -3.82 7.61
N ILE A 89 -2.83 -3.76 8.22
CA ILE A 89 -2.51 -2.75 9.23
C ILE A 89 -2.50 -1.35 8.60
N ASN A 90 -1.90 -1.20 7.40
CA ASN A 90 -1.90 0.07 6.68
C ASN A 90 -3.33 0.53 6.37
N LEU A 91 -4.18 -0.38 5.88
CA LEU A 91 -5.60 -0.06 5.62
C LEU A 91 -6.36 0.29 6.91
N ALA A 92 -6.06 -0.39 8.02
CA ALA A 92 -6.66 -0.08 9.32
C ALA A 92 -6.22 1.30 9.83
N LEU A 93 -4.95 1.70 9.61
CA LEU A 93 -4.44 3.03 9.93
C LEU A 93 -5.08 4.14 9.09
N GLN A 94 -5.64 3.82 7.91
CA GLN A 94 -6.38 4.80 7.11
C GLN A 94 -7.68 5.26 7.77
N ILE A 95 -8.32 4.38 8.52
CA ILE A 95 -9.61 4.65 9.18
C ILE A 95 -9.50 5.89 10.08
N PRO A 96 -8.61 5.94 11.10
CA PRO A 96 -8.47 7.14 11.93
C PRO A 96 -8.02 8.37 11.14
N LEU A 97 -7.29 8.22 10.05
CA LEU A 97 -6.87 9.35 9.21
C LEU A 97 -8.07 9.99 8.48
N ILE A 98 -8.94 9.18 7.89
CA ILE A 98 -10.17 9.64 7.24
C ILE A 98 -11.14 10.24 8.27
N PHE A 99 -11.28 9.61 9.43
CA PHE A 99 -12.11 10.12 10.54
C PHE A 99 -11.46 11.27 11.33
N GLY A 100 -10.29 11.77 10.90
CA GLY A 100 -9.58 12.89 11.54
C GLY A 100 -10.30 14.26 11.47
N PHE A 101 -11.50 14.32 10.90
CA PHE A 101 -12.30 15.54 10.72
C PHE A 101 -12.58 16.24 12.05
N PHE A 102 -12.75 15.47 13.14
CA PHE A 102 -12.98 15.98 14.48
C PHE A 102 -11.79 16.80 15.03
N VAL A 103 -10.60 16.63 14.46
CA VAL A 103 -9.38 17.35 14.84
C VAL A 103 -9.20 18.60 13.97
N HIS A 104 -9.11 18.39 12.65
CA HIS A 104 -8.98 19.47 11.67
C HIS A 104 -9.36 18.92 10.29
N TRP A 105 -10.06 19.72 9.47
CA TRP A 105 -10.54 19.28 8.15
C TRP A 105 -9.42 18.80 7.22
N SER A 106 -8.23 19.38 7.33
CA SER A 106 -7.05 18.99 6.55
C SER A 106 -6.60 17.56 6.81
N VAL A 107 -6.82 17.01 8.02
CA VAL A 107 -6.52 15.61 8.35
C VAL A 107 -7.36 14.68 7.48
N THR A 108 -8.67 14.92 7.42
CA THR A 108 -9.56 14.15 6.56
C THR A 108 -9.25 14.33 5.08
N ALA A 109 -8.91 15.54 4.64
CA ALA A 109 -8.51 15.77 3.24
C ALA A 109 -7.29 14.92 2.85
N VAL A 110 -6.24 14.93 3.67
CA VAL A 110 -5.05 14.08 3.48
C VAL A 110 -5.41 12.59 3.56
N GLY A 111 -6.24 12.20 4.52
CA GLY A 111 -6.71 10.82 4.69
C GLY A 111 -7.49 10.28 3.50
N ILE A 112 -8.31 11.11 2.85
CA ILE A 112 -9.02 10.73 1.63
C ILE A 112 -8.03 10.56 0.47
N ILE A 113 -7.11 11.50 0.28
CA ILE A 113 -6.11 11.44 -0.79
C ILE A 113 -5.28 10.16 -0.68
N PHE A 114 -4.71 9.89 0.49
CA PHE A 114 -3.95 8.66 0.70
C PHE A 114 -4.83 7.40 0.68
N GLY A 115 -6.08 7.48 1.11
CA GLY A 115 -7.05 6.40 0.96
C GLY A 115 -7.23 5.99 -0.51
N ILE A 116 -7.28 6.96 -1.42
CA ILE A 116 -7.32 6.71 -2.88
C ILE A 116 -6.01 6.07 -3.35
N VAL A 117 -4.85 6.54 -2.89
CA VAL A 117 -3.55 5.95 -3.20
C VAL A 117 -3.48 4.49 -2.75
N TRP A 118 -3.91 4.19 -1.52
CA TRP A 118 -3.94 2.84 -0.98
C TRP A 118 -4.90 1.93 -1.74
N PHE A 119 -6.09 2.43 -2.08
CA PHE A 119 -7.02 1.72 -2.95
C PHE A 119 -6.36 1.34 -4.29
N TYR A 120 -5.64 2.28 -4.90
CA TYR A 120 -4.92 2.03 -6.15
C TYR A 120 -3.80 0.99 -5.99
N ILE A 121 -3.02 1.05 -4.89
CA ILE A 121 -1.99 0.05 -4.58
C ILE A 121 -2.60 -1.35 -4.41
N VAL A 122 -3.71 -1.47 -3.68
CA VAL A 122 -4.43 -2.74 -3.49
C VAL A 122 -4.97 -3.27 -4.82
N LYS A 123 -5.54 -2.39 -5.64
CA LYS A 123 -6.01 -2.74 -6.99
C LYS A 123 -4.86 -3.25 -7.86
N LEU A 124 -3.73 -2.55 -7.88
CA LEU A 124 -2.53 -2.97 -8.63
C LEU A 124 -2.02 -4.33 -8.16
N ARG A 125 -1.96 -4.54 -6.84
CA ARG A 125 -1.59 -5.83 -6.24
C ARG A 125 -2.51 -6.96 -6.75
N SER A 126 -3.82 -6.76 -6.67
CA SER A 126 -4.82 -7.73 -7.13
C SER A 126 -4.71 -7.99 -8.63
N GLU A 127 -4.44 -6.96 -9.43
CA GLU A 127 -4.25 -7.07 -10.88
C GLU A 127 -3.02 -7.90 -11.20
N MET A 128 -1.90 -7.64 -10.53
CA MET A 128 -0.65 -8.39 -10.71
C MET A 128 -0.83 -9.86 -10.34
N GLU A 129 -1.46 -10.15 -9.20
CA GLU A 129 -1.76 -11.53 -8.80
C GLU A 129 -2.65 -12.24 -9.82
N ARG A 130 -3.66 -11.55 -10.38
CA ARG A 130 -4.50 -12.09 -11.45
C ARG A 130 -3.70 -12.40 -12.71
N ARG A 131 -2.80 -11.48 -13.11
CA ARG A 131 -1.94 -11.66 -14.29
C ARG A 131 -0.91 -12.77 -14.12
N MET A 132 -0.35 -12.94 -12.92
CA MET A 132 0.56 -14.04 -12.57
C MET A 132 -0.13 -15.40 -12.69
N ARG A 133 -1.37 -15.52 -12.19
CA ARG A 133 -2.15 -16.77 -12.27
C ARG A 133 -2.48 -17.16 -13.71
N GLY A 134 -2.66 -16.19 -14.59
CA GLY A 134 -2.97 -16.42 -16.00
C GLY A 134 -1.76 -16.54 -16.93
N GLY A 135 -0.53 -16.53 -16.40
CA GLY A 135 0.67 -16.66 -17.23
C GLY A 135 0.83 -15.50 -18.22
N TYR A 136 0.51 -14.27 -17.82
CA TYR A 136 0.61 -13.11 -18.73
C TYR A 136 1.88 -12.27 -18.54
N LEU A 137 2.76 -12.62 -17.60
CA LEU A 137 3.96 -11.81 -17.34
C LEU A 137 5.12 -12.20 -18.25
N VAL A 138 5.81 -11.18 -18.77
CA VAL A 138 7.03 -11.35 -19.57
C VAL A 138 8.08 -12.15 -18.80
N THR A 139 8.22 -11.92 -17.48
CA THR A 139 9.17 -12.65 -16.62
C THR A 139 8.88 -14.15 -16.47
N GLN A 140 7.69 -14.62 -16.87
CA GLN A 140 7.32 -16.04 -16.91
C GLN A 140 7.68 -16.70 -18.24
N HIS A 141 8.10 -15.91 -19.24
CA HIS A 141 8.46 -16.35 -20.60
C HIS A 141 9.91 -15.95 -20.95
N LEU A 142 10.70 -15.48 -19.98
CA LEU A 142 12.13 -15.25 -20.20
C LEU A 142 12.84 -16.62 -20.30
N GLY A 143 13.56 -16.85 -21.39
CA GLY A 143 14.30 -18.11 -21.65
C GLY A 143 13.55 -19.16 -22.47
N THR A 144 12.31 -18.89 -22.91
CA THR A 144 11.53 -19.84 -23.75
C THR A 144 11.82 -19.73 -25.25
N SER A 145 12.68 -18.79 -25.68
CA SER A 145 13.06 -18.60 -27.09
C SER A 145 14.39 -19.23 -27.49
N GLU A 146 15.08 -19.92 -26.57
CA GLU A 146 16.41 -20.52 -26.80
C GLU A 146 16.37 -22.05 -27.00
N GLY A 147 15.19 -22.62 -27.28
CA GLY A 147 14.97 -24.05 -27.52
C GLY A 147 14.40 -24.35 -28.89
#